data_AF-A0A0Q7PTK4-F1
#
_entry.id   AF-A0A0Q7PTK4-F1
#
_cell.length_a   1.000
_cell.length_b   1.000
_cell.length_c   1.000
_cell.angle_alpha   90.00
_cell.angle_beta   90.00
_cell.angle_gamma   90.00
#
_symmetry.space_group_name_H-M   'P 1'
#
loop_
_entity.id
_entity.type
_entity.pdbx_description
1 polymer ?
#
loop_
_entity_poly.entity_id
_entity_poly.type
_entity_poly.pdbx_seq_one_letter_code
_entity_poly.pdbx_strand_id
1 'polypeptide(L)'
;MPEISRTKLHRARCDAAFGGDGRRVIDKSRIHKSRTSYVVPALIYALLVGTTFSPDIQPFLAKTFGVAPFGLPVVLVVAGIVAVAFLPFALSLHHFMLIAEQAAADGSSLGKIGLLAYAVSVGQRHPELRRSQFISLFGLVYFMVVCGAWIAYADARGI
;
A
#
# COMPACT_ATOMS: atom_id res chain seq x y z
N MET A 1 23.93 53.06 45.55
CA MET A 1 22.85 52.60 44.65
C MET A 1 23.17 51.21 44.12
N PRO A 2 22.51 50.13 44.59
CA PRO A 2 22.69 48.78 44.06
C PRO A 2 21.37 48.22 43.50
N GLU A 3 21.20 48.28 42.18
CA GLU A 3 19.98 47.84 41.47
C GLU A 3 20.30 46.81 40.37
N ILE A 4 21.19 45.84 40.66
CA ILE A 4 21.66 44.85 39.65
C ILE A 4 21.41 43.40 40.12
N SER A 5 20.73 43.19 41.24
CA SER A 5 20.64 41.83 41.84
C SER A 5 19.34 41.06 41.56
N ARG A 6 18.27 41.71 41.06
CA ARG A 6 16.96 41.03 40.86
C ARG A 6 16.75 40.35 39.51
N THR A 7 17.45 40.76 38.46
CA THR A 7 17.25 40.22 37.10
C THR A 7 17.89 38.85 36.89
N LYS A 8 18.95 38.50 37.62
CA LYS A 8 19.59 37.17 37.51
C LYS A 8 18.79 36.06 38.20
N LEU A 9 18.03 36.37 39.26
CA LEU A 9 17.28 35.36 40.00
C LEU A 9 16.03 34.86 39.25
N HIS A 10 15.42 35.72 38.41
CA HIS A 10 14.23 35.34 37.66
C HIS A 10 14.54 34.41 36.48
N ARG A 11 15.74 34.54 35.88
CA ARG A 11 16.14 33.70 34.75
C ARG A 11 16.44 32.25 35.18
N ALA A 12 17.03 32.06 36.36
CA ALA A 12 17.31 30.72 36.89
C ALA A 12 16.04 29.91 37.27
N ARG A 13 14.89 30.57 37.48
CA ARG A 13 13.64 29.90 37.87
C ARG A 13 12.84 29.38 36.68
N CYS A 14 13.04 29.92 35.47
CA CYS A 14 12.39 29.43 34.26
C CYS A 14 13.03 28.13 33.73
N ASP A 15 14.34 27.98 33.89
CA ASP A 15 15.06 26.79 33.37
C ASP A 15 14.76 25.52 34.18
N ALA A 16 14.37 25.66 35.46
CA ALA A 16 14.00 24.53 36.32
C ALA A 16 12.58 24.01 36.08
N ALA A 17 11.69 24.80 35.47
CA ALA A 17 10.30 24.38 35.20
C ALA A 17 10.15 23.60 33.86
N PHE A 18 11.18 23.60 33.02
CA PHE A 18 11.22 22.87 31.75
C PHE A 18 12.24 21.71 31.76
N GLY A 19 12.76 21.33 32.94
CA GLY A 19 13.63 20.17 33.15
C GLY A 19 12.93 18.80 33.08
N GLY A 20 11.85 18.70 32.29
CA GLY A 20 11.11 17.47 32.05
C GLY A 20 11.75 16.68 30.91
N ASP A 21 12.71 15.81 31.25
CA ASP A 21 12.93 14.54 30.57
C ASP A 21 12.98 14.58 29.02
N GLY A 22 13.88 15.42 28.49
CA GLY A 22 14.21 15.51 27.06
C GLY A 22 14.97 14.31 26.50
N ARG A 23 14.77 13.11 27.07
CA ARG A 23 15.41 11.86 26.65
C ARG A 23 14.45 10.70 26.45
N ARG A 24 13.20 10.99 26.08
CA ARG A 24 12.53 10.12 25.11
C ARG A 24 13.17 10.36 23.75
N VAL A 25 14.36 9.79 23.59
CA VAL A 25 14.83 9.24 22.33
C VAL A 25 13.71 8.29 21.93
N ILE A 26 12.72 8.82 21.21
CA ILE A 26 11.76 8.01 20.49
C ILE A 26 12.64 7.19 19.58
N ASP A 27 12.80 5.93 19.98
CA ASP A 27 13.51 4.91 19.26
C ASP A 27 12.80 4.74 17.91
N LYS A 28 13.12 5.64 16.97
CA LYS A 28 12.68 5.65 15.58
C LYS A 28 13.19 4.42 14.82
N SER A 29 13.92 3.51 15.45
CA SER A 29 14.62 2.42 14.79
C SER A 29 13.81 1.13 14.66
N ARG A 30 12.57 1.07 15.14
CA ARG A 30 11.70 -0.07 14.86
C ARG A 30 10.40 0.38 14.21
N ILE A 31 10.50 0.77 12.94
CA ILE A 31 9.48 0.31 11.98
C ILE A 31 9.51 -1.21 12.12
N HIS A 32 8.63 -1.71 12.98
CA HIS A 32 8.44 -3.11 13.21
C HIS A 32 8.06 -3.65 11.84
N LYS A 33 9.01 -4.28 11.15
CA LYS A 33 8.84 -4.89 9.83
C LYS A 33 7.82 -6.01 10.04
N SER A 34 6.55 -5.64 10.10
CA SER A 34 5.49 -6.51 10.54
C SER A 34 5.34 -7.51 9.40
N ARG A 35 5.65 -8.78 9.68
CA ARG A 35 5.46 -9.88 8.71
C ARG A 35 4.02 -9.90 8.17
N THR A 36 3.09 -9.34 8.94
CA THR A 36 1.70 -9.04 8.60
C THR A 36 1.52 -8.19 7.33
N SER A 37 2.49 -7.37 6.94
CA SER A 37 2.42 -6.52 5.72
C SER A 37 2.37 -7.31 4.40
N TYR A 38 2.80 -8.58 4.40
CA TYR A 38 2.76 -9.44 3.20
C TYR A 38 1.55 -10.37 3.16
N VAL A 39 0.90 -10.61 4.29
CA VAL A 39 -0.21 -11.58 4.39
C VAL A 39 -1.40 -11.13 3.55
N VAL A 40 -1.81 -9.86 3.69
CA VAL A 40 -2.97 -9.33 2.96
C VAL A 40 -2.75 -9.33 1.44
N PRO A 41 -1.63 -8.79 0.91
CA PRO A 41 -1.36 -8.87 -0.53
C PRO A 41 -1.28 -10.31 -1.05
N ALA A 42 -0.64 -11.22 -0.30
CA ALA A 42 -0.53 -12.63 -0.68
C ALA A 42 -1.90 -13.31 -0.73
N LEU A 43 -2.78 -13.05 0.24
CA LEU A 43 -4.15 -13.58 0.26
C LEU A 43 -4.97 -13.05 -0.90
N ILE A 44 -4.93 -11.74 -1.17
CA ILE A 44 -5.65 -11.13 -2.31
C ILE A 44 -5.14 -11.73 -3.62
N TYR A 45 -3.82 -11.87 -3.77
CA TYR A 45 -3.20 -12.47 -4.96
C TYR A 45 -3.62 -13.94 -5.14
N ALA A 46 -3.57 -14.74 -4.07
CA ALA A 46 -3.99 -16.14 -4.09
C ALA A 46 -5.49 -16.27 -4.42
N LEU A 47 -6.35 -15.39 -3.91
CA LEU A 47 -7.77 -15.35 -4.24
C LEU A 47 -8.00 -15.00 -5.71
N LEU A 48 -7.30 -14.00 -6.24
CA LEU A 48 -7.41 -13.59 -7.65
C LEU A 48 -6.98 -14.70 -8.61
N VAL A 49 -5.91 -15.43 -8.29
CA VAL A 49 -5.50 -16.59 -9.10
C VAL A 49 -6.46 -17.76 -8.87
N GLY A 50 -6.88 -17.98 -7.62
CA GLY A 50 -7.77 -19.06 -7.20
C GLY A 50 -9.14 -19.04 -7.85
N THR A 51 -9.69 -17.86 -8.16
CA THR A 51 -10.99 -17.72 -8.83
C THR A 51 -11.00 -18.39 -10.21
N THR A 52 -9.86 -18.50 -10.88
CA THR A 52 -9.73 -19.19 -12.18
C THR A 52 -10.02 -20.70 -12.09
N PHE A 53 -9.89 -21.28 -10.89
CA PHE A 53 -10.18 -22.70 -10.64
C PHE A 53 -11.65 -22.96 -10.29
N SER A 54 -12.46 -21.91 -10.06
CA SER A 54 -13.86 -22.05 -9.72
C SER A 54 -14.63 -22.78 -10.84
N PRO A 55 -15.41 -23.84 -10.53
CA PRO A 55 -16.15 -24.59 -11.55
C PRO A 55 -17.14 -23.70 -12.31
N ASP A 56 -17.61 -22.61 -11.69
CA ASP A 56 -18.53 -21.65 -12.31
C ASP A 56 -17.86 -20.82 -13.42
N ILE A 57 -16.53 -20.61 -13.32
CA ILE A 57 -15.76 -19.79 -14.26
C ILE A 57 -15.20 -20.63 -15.41
N GLN A 58 -14.93 -21.93 -15.21
CA GLN A 58 -14.33 -22.79 -16.23
C GLN A 58 -15.08 -22.82 -17.58
N PRO A 59 -16.43 -22.87 -17.63
CA PRO A 59 -17.16 -22.81 -18.90
C PRO A 59 -16.92 -21.50 -19.66
N PHE A 60 -16.81 -20.38 -18.95
CA PHE A 60 -16.51 -19.08 -19.55
C PHE A 60 -15.08 -19.04 -20.09
N LEU A 61 -14.12 -19.61 -19.35
CA LEU A 61 -12.72 -19.70 -19.82
C LEU A 61 -12.62 -20.57 -21.08
N ALA A 62 -13.27 -21.73 -21.10
CA ALA A 62 -13.29 -22.62 -22.25
C ALA A 62 -13.97 -21.97 -23.47
N LYS A 63 -15.05 -21.21 -23.26
CA LYS A 63 -15.72 -20.44 -24.32
C LYS A 63 -14.82 -19.35 -24.90
N THR A 64 -14.02 -18.69 -24.06
CA THR A 64 -13.21 -17.52 -24.45
C THR A 64 -11.87 -17.90 -25.07
N PHE A 65 -11.18 -18.91 -24.51
CA PHE A 65 -9.81 -19.28 -24.88
C PHE A 65 -9.70 -20.66 -25.53
N GLY A 66 -10.81 -21.40 -25.64
CA GLY A 66 -10.84 -22.81 -26.03
C GLY A 66 -10.56 -23.73 -24.83
N VAL A 67 -10.78 -25.04 -25.02
CA VAL A 67 -10.62 -26.05 -23.96
C VAL A 67 -9.14 -26.31 -23.63
N ALA A 68 -8.28 -26.28 -24.64
CA ALA A 68 -6.86 -26.61 -24.52
C ALA A 68 -5.94 -25.64 -25.29
N PRO A 69 -5.84 -24.36 -24.86
CA PRO A 69 -4.91 -23.41 -25.47
C PRO A 69 -3.47 -23.92 -25.34
N PHE A 70 -2.71 -23.89 -26.45
CA PHE A 70 -1.34 -24.40 -26.52
C PHE A 70 -1.18 -25.88 -26.11
N GLY A 71 -2.25 -26.67 -26.16
CA GLY A 71 -2.24 -28.07 -25.70
C GLY A 71 -2.27 -28.25 -24.19
N LEU A 72 -2.46 -27.18 -23.42
CA LEU A 72 -2.55 -27.20 -21.95
C LEU A 72 -3.99 -26.93 -21.49
N PRO A 73 -4.42 -27.44 -20.32
CA PRO A 73 -5.72 -27.12 -19.75
C PRO A 73 -5.93 -25.61 -19.64
N VAL A 74 -7.06 -25.11 -20.15
CA VAL A 74 -7.37 -23.66 -20.16
C VAL A 74 -7.24 -23.02 -18.78
N VAL A 75 -7.62 -23.74 -17.73
CA VAL A 75 -7.51 -23.28 -16.34
C VAL A 75 -6.06 -22.94 -15.97
N LEU A 76 -5.10 -23.78 -16.34
CA LEU A 76 -3.68 -23.55 -16.01
C LEU A 76 -3.10 -22.37 -16.80
N VAL A 77 -3.46 -22.27 -18.09
CA VAL A 77 -2.99 -21.17 -18.94
C VAL A 77 -3.53 -19.84 -18.44
N VAL A 78 -4.83 -19.76 -18.17
CA VAL A 78 -5.46 -18.54 -17.65
C VAL A 78 -4.96 -18.22 -16.25
N ALA A 79 -4.83 -19.20 -15.35
CA ALA A 79 -4.25 -18.99 -14.02
C ALA A 79 -2.83 -18.42 -14.10
N GLY A 80 -2.00 -18.92 -15.03
CA GLY A 80 -0.66 -18.41 -15.28
C GLY A 80 -0.66 -16.96 -15.79
N ILE A 81 -1.54 -16.65 -16.74
CA ILE A 81 -1.70 -15.28 -17.27
C ILE A 81 -2.16 -14.34 -16.16
N VAL A 82 -3.17 -14.72 -15.37
CA VAL A 82 -3.68 -13.93 -14.24
C VAL A 82 -2.58 -13.73 -13.20
N ALA A 83 -1.84 -14.78 -12.84
CA ALA A 83 -0.71 -14.69 -11.91
C ALA A 83 0.32 -13.66 -12.37
N VAL A 84 0.78 -13.76 -13.63
CA VAL A 84 1.77 -12.81 -14.19
C VAL A 84 1.18 -11.40 -14.28
N ALA A 85 -0.05 -11.26 -14.77
CA ALA A 85 -0.70 -9.98 -14.96
C ALA A 85 -0.95 -9.25 -13.64
N PHE A 86 -1.28 -9.96 -12.56
CA PHE A 86 -1.60 -9.36 -11.25
C PHE A 86 -0.42 -9.29 -10.27
N LEU A 87 0.74 -9.86 -10.62
CA LEU A 87 1.94 -9.76 -9.79
C LEU A 87 2.35 -8.30 -9.48
N PRO A 88 2.37 -7.36 -10.45
CA PRO A 88 2.67 -5.96 -10.16
C PRO A 88 1.67 -5.33 -9.18
N PHE A 89 0.39 -5.70 -9.29
CA PHE A 89 -0.65 -5.21 -8.39
C PHE A 89 -0.45 -5.70 -6.94
N ALA A 90 -0.09 -6.97 -6.75
CA ALA A 90 0.21 -7.51 -5.43
C ALA A 90 1.41 -6.80 -4.76
N LEU A 91 2.46 -6.50 -5.54
CA LEU A 91 3.59 -5.70 -5.05
C LEU A 91 3.17 -4.28 -4.67
N SER A 92 2.31 -3.64 -5.46
CA SER A 92 1.80 -2.31 -5.16
C SER A 92 0.90 -2.28 -3.94
N LEU A 93 0.09 -3.31 -3.69
CA LEU A 93 -0.68 -3.46 -2.45
C LEU A 93 0.24 -3.52 -1.23
N HIS A 94 1.37 -4.23 -1.31
CA HIS A 94 2.34 -4.24 -0.22
C HIS A 94 2.89 -2.84 0.09
N HIS A 95 3.27 -2.07 -0.95
CA HIS A 95 3.73 -0.70 -0.76
C HIS A 95 2.62 0.24 -0.26
N PHE A 96 1.38 0.00 -0.68
CA PHE A 96 0.22 0.74 -0.20
C PHE A 96 -0.03 0.50 1.30
N MET A 97 0.13 -0.75 1.76
CA MET A 97 0.02 -1.08 3.19
C MET A 97 1.07 -0.34 4.03
N LEU A 98 2.31 -0.21 3.56
CA LEU A 98 3.35 0.57 4.26
C LEU A 98 2.96 2.05 4.38
N ILE A 99 2.37 2.62 3.33
CA ILE A 99 1.88 4.00 3.34
C ILE A 99 0.68 4.15 4.30
N ALA A 100 -0.21 3.16 4.33
CA ALA A 100 -1.37 3.15 5.22
C ALA A 100 -0.98 3.03 6.70
N GLU A 101 0.02 2.19 7.01
CA GLU A 101 0.61 2.08 8.35
C GLU A 101 1.21 3.43 8.78
N GLN A 102 1.94 4.12 7.88
CA GLN A 102 2.46 5.46 8.17
C GLN A 102 1.34 6.50 8.36
N ALA A 103 0.30 6.45 7.53
CA ALA A 103 -0.86 7.35 7.67
C ALA A 103 -1.56 7.18 9.02
N ALA A 104 -1.68 5.94 9.49
CA ALA A 104 -2.22 5.63 10.81
C ALA A 104 -1.32 6.15 11.93
N ALA A 105 0.00 5.97 11.80
CA ALA A 105 0.98 6.49 12.76
C ALA A 105 0.99 8.02 12.84
N ASP A 106 0.75 8.70 11.72
CA ASP A 106 0.64 10.15 11.62
C ASP A 106 -0.73 10.69 12.11
N GLY A 107 -1.64 9.81 12.55
CA GLY A 107 -2.97 10.19 13.04
C GLY A 107 -3.91 10.73 11.96
N SER A 108 -3.64 10.47 10.67
CA SER A 108 -4.54 10.85 9.59
C SER A 108 -5.79 9.96 9.58
N SER A 109 -6.96 10.56 9.38
CA SER A 109 -8.19 9.77 9.29
C SER A 109 -8.18 8.90 8.03
N LEU A 110 -8.26 7.58 8.23
CA LEU A 110 -8.19 6.55 7.18
C LEU A 110 -9.52 6.44 6.39
N GLY A 111 -10.11 7.56 5.98
CA GLY A 111 -11.16 7.53 4.98
C GLY A 111 -10.59 7.06 3.63
N LYS A 112 -11.39 6.41 2.77
CA LYS A 112 -10.94 5.94 1.44
C LYS A 112 -10.27 7.05 0.62
N ILE A 113 -10.89 8.23 0.60
CA ILE A 113 -10.39 9.42 -0.09
C ILE A 113 -9.17 10.01 0.63
N GLY A 114 -9.20 10.05 1.97
CA GLY A 114 -8.09 10.54 2.80
C GLY A 114 -6.81 9.72 2.63
N LEU A 115 -6.94 8.39 2.52
CA LEU A 115 -5.83 7.48 2.29
C LEU A 115 -5.22 7.65 0.90
N LEU A 116 -6.05 7.84 -0.12
CA LEU A 116 -5.61 8.15 -1.48
C LEU A 116 -4.87 9.50 -1.54
N ALA A 117 -5.45 10.54 -0.95
CA ALA A 117 -4.82 11.86 -0.88
C ALA A 117 -3.50 11.83 -0.08
N TYR A 118 -3.45 11.05 1.01
CA TYR A 118 -2.24 10.83 1.78
C TYR A 118 -1.19 10.10 0.93
N ALA A 119 -1.55 9.03 0.21
CA ALA A 119 -0.63 8.29 -0.63
C ALA A 119 0.00 9.14 -1.75
N VAL A 120 -0.72 10.15 -2.27
CA VAL A 120 -0.16 11.09 -3.27
C VAL A 120 0.79 12.12 -2.64
N SER A 121 0.60 12.47 -1.36
CA SER A 121 1.38 13.52 -0.68
C SER A 121 2.48 12.99 0.25
N VAL A 122 2.49 11.69 0.58
CA VAL A 122 3.38 11.09 1.58
C VAL A 122 4.85 11.34 1.28
N GLY A 123 5.27 11.27 0.01
CA GLY A 123 6.67 11.45 -0.38
C GLY A 123 7.21 12.87 -0.19
N GLN A 124 6.35 13.86 0.04
CA GLN A 124 6.81 15.21 0.43
C GLN A 124 7.15 15.29 1.93
N ARG A 125 6.45 14.51 2.76
CA ARG A 125 6.61 14.50 4.23
C ARG A 125 7.65 13.48 4.69
N HIS A 126 7.70 12.32 4.01
CA HIS A 126 8.54 11.17 4.33
C HIS A 126 9.33 10.75 3.08
N PRO A 127 10.50 11.34 2.82
CA PRO A 127 11.29 11.08 1.61
C PRO A 127 11.64 9.61 1.38
N GLU A 128 11.80 8.84 2.46
CA GLU A 128 12.05 7.39 2.46
C GLU A 128 10.90 6.59 1.85
N LEU A 129 9.67 7.13 1.86
CA LEU A 129 8.49 6.51 1.28
C LEU A 129 8.25 6.90 -0.19
N ARG A 130 9.05 7.80 -0.79
CA ARG A 130 8.89 8.23 -2.20
C ARG A 130 8.93 7.06 -3.18
N ARG A 131 9.85 6.11 -2.95
CA ARG A 131 9.96 4.91 -3.79
C ARG A 131 8.70 4.05 -3.67
N SER A 132 8.22 3.83 -2.45
CA SER A 132 6.99 3.08 -2.20
C SER A 132 5.76 3.77 -2.79
N GLN A 133 5.68 5.10 -2.69
CA GLN A 133 4.64 5.90 -3.33
C GLN A 133 4.63 5.68 -4.85
N PHE A 134 5.78 5.79 -5.50
CA PHE A 134 5.85 5.61 -6.95
C PHE A 134 5.43 4.20 -7.37
N ILE A 135 5.91 3.16 -6.67
CA ILE A 135 5.53 1.77 -6.96
C ILE A 135 4.03 1.53 -6.73
N SER A 136 3.48 2.08 -5.63
CA SER A 136 2.07 1.94 -5.31
C SER A 136 1.19 2.63 -6.35
N LEU A 137 1.51 3.86 -6.75
CA LEU A 137 0.75 4.61 -7.74
C LEU A 137 0.85 3.97 -9.12
N PHE A 138 2.05 3.55 -9.52
CA PHE A 138 2.27 2.90 -10.81
C PHE A 138 1.48 1.60 -10.93
N GLY A 139 1.50 0.74 -9.90
CA GLY A 139 0.71 -0.49 -9.97
C GLY A 139 -0.79 -0.28 -9.84
N LEU A 140 -1.25 0.79 -9.18
CA LEU A 140 -2.66 1.18 -9.20
C LEU A 140 -3.10 1.58 -10.62
N VAL A 141 -2.32 2.44 -11.29
CA VAL A 141 -2.57 2.84 -12.68
C VAL A 141 -2.54 1.63 -13.61
N TYR A 142 -1.52 0.77 -13.48
CA TYR A 142 -1.42 -0.47 -14.23
C TYR A 142 -2.65 -1.37 -14.02
N PHE A 143 -3.10 -1.56 -12.78
CA PHE A 143 -4.29 -2.34 -12.48
C PHE A 143 -5.55 -1.75 -13.14
N MET A 144 -5.73 -0.43 -13.10
CA MET A 144 -6.83 0.25 -13.78
C MET A 144 -6.81 0.02 -15.29
N VAL A 145 -5.62 0.04 -15.91
CA VAL A 145 -5.46 -0.25 -17.34
C VAL A 145 -5.80 -1.71 -17.65
N VAL A 146 -5.34 -2.66 -16.84
CA VAL A 146 -5.67 -4.09 -17.02
C VAL A 146 -7.17 -4.33 -16.89
N CYS A 147 -7.83 -3.76 -15.87
CA CYS A 147 -9.28 -3.85 -15.72
C CYS A 147 -10.02 -3.20 -16.88
N GLY A 148 -9.61 -2.00 -17.30
CA GLY A 148 -10.22 -1.30 -18.44
C GLY A 148 -10.09 -2.09 -19.74
N ALA A 149 -8.90 -2.66 -20.00
CA ALA A 149 -8.66 -3.52 -21.15
C ALA A 149 -9.53 -4.79 -21.11
N TRP A 150 -9.68 -5.40 -19.94
CA TRP A 150 -10.54 -6.58 -19.77
C TRP A 150 -12.03 -6.26 -20.00
N ILE A 151 -12.53 -5.16 -19.44
CA ILE A 151 -13.92 -4.72 -19.63
C ILE A 151 -14.18 -4.42 -21.11
N ALA A 152 -13.29 -3.68 -21.77
CA ALA A 152 -13.42 -3.39 -23.20
C ALA A 152 -13.37 -4.66 -24.07
N TYR A 153 -12.53 -5.64 -23.69
CA TYR A 153 -12.48 -6.94 -24.36
C TYR A 153 -13.78 -7.75 -24.18
N ALA A 154 -14.31 -7.79 -22.96
CA ALA A 154 -15.56 -8.48 -22.66
C ALA A 154 -16.74 -7.87 -23.44
N ASP A 155 -16.84 -6.54 -23.45
CA ASP A 155 -17.83 -5.78 -24.21
C ASP A 155 -17.75 -6.09 -25.71
N ALA A 156 -16.55 -6.05 -26.29
CA ALA A 156 -16.34 -6.38 -27.70
C ALA A 156 -16.66 -7.85 -28.06
N ARG A 157 -16.70 -8.75 -27.07
CA ARG A 157 -17.06 -10.17 -27.24
C ARG A 157 -18.50 -10.48 -26.84
N GLY A 158 -19.25 -9.50 -26.34
CA GLY A 158 -20.61 -9.70 -25.82
C GLY A 158 -20.67 -10.65 -24.62
N ILE A 159 -19.67 -10.58 -23.74
CA ILE A 159 -19.55 -11.39 -22.52
C ILE A 159 -19.89 -10.52 -21.30
#